data_AF-A0AAV1Y6C6-F1
#
_entry.id   AF-A0AAV1Y6C6-F1
#
_cell.length_a   1.000
_cell.length_b   1.000
_cell.length_c   1.000
_cell.angle_alpha   90.00
_cell.angle_beta   90.00
_cell.angle_gamma   90.00
#
_symmetry.space_group_name_H-M   'P 1'
#
loop_
_entity.id
_entity.type
_entity.pdbx_description
1 polymer ?
#
loop_
_entity_poly.entity_id
_entity_poly.type
_entity_poly.pdbx_seq_one_letter_code
_entity_poly.pdbx_strand_id
1 'polypeptide(L)'
;MHLQNPVIFYVNKTPGAVASNPDPGSTILMCVEVLVTVSRKHALFPMDVWHVGHLLHIPEVIFQNFHQLKISKDSGLSNTLTISEDKISNPVEAVNFCHVDHRFSIDLFVACCQLLCTTIRHRPSECKQCIAHLQASVAVLLNCLETLVDNKLAGNKGGFSWEVEEGVKCACFLRRIYEEIKQQKDIFGRQCSLFLCNYIWIYSGHGPKRSGITREIDEALRPGVFALIDACSVDDLQYLHTVFGGGGDPHTSNVVVFLLVTLILLFIPWFFSSEPEAEEVMDLSPFVAPILIVVILLLITFLGSS
;
A
#
# COMPACT_ATOMS: atom_id res chain seq x y z
N MET A 1 11.78 20.84 5.05
CA MET A 1 11.00 19.75 5.69
C MET A 1 9.67 20.31 6.21
N HIS A 2 8.73 20.70 5.33
CA HIS A 2 7.39 21.18 5.70
C HIS A 2 6.25 20.28 5.18
N LEU A 3 6.58 19.11 4.59
CA LEU A 3 5.63 18.19 3.97
C LEU A 3 5.04 17.14 4.94
N GLN A 4 5.52 17.06 6.17
CA GLN A 4 5.08 16.06 7.17
C GLN A 4 3.72 16.39 7.81
N ASN A 5 3.07 17.47 7.39
CA ASN A 5 1.84 17.93 8.00
C ASN A 5 0.61 17.34 7.29
N PRO A 6 -0.25 16.54 7.97
CA PRO A 6 -1.49 16.01 7.38
C PRO A 6 -2.45 17.09 6.87
N VAL A 7 -2.24 18.36 7.26
CA VAL A 7 -2.98 19.54 6.77
C VAL A 7 -2.99 19.64 5.23
N ILE A 8 -2.01 19.08 4.51
CA ILE A 8 -1.98 19.12 3.04
C ILE A 8 -3.19 18.44 2.39
N PHE A 9 -3.85 17.52 3.10
CA PHE A 9 -4.99 16.77 2.59
C PHE A 9 -6.33 17.45 2.88
N TYR A 10 -6.37 18.55 3.64
CA TYR A 10 -7.62 19.23 3.99
C TYR A 10 -7.93 20.40 3.07
N VAL A 11 -9.20 20.58 2.72
CA VAL A 11 -9.67 21.75 1.96
C VAL A 11 -9.58 23.00 2.82
N ASN A 12 -8.83 24.00 2.36
CA ASN A 12 -8.82 25.33 2.96
C ASN A 12 -10.14 26.06 2.65
N LYS A 13 -11.00 26.21 3.66
CA LYS A 13 -12.14 27.13 3.62
C LYS A 13 -11.70 28.50 4.16
N THR A 14 -10.97 29.29 3.37
CA THR A 14 -10.85 30.73 3.64
C THR A 14 -11.96 31.46 2.88
N PRO A 15 -13.04 31.92 3.54
CA PRO A 15 -14.06 32.70 2.87
C PRO A 15 -13.56 34.13 2.69
N GLY A 16 -13.31 34.55 1.46
CA GLY A 16 -13.25 35.98 1.10
C GLY A 16 -11.87 36.59 0.84
N ALA A 17 -10.76 35.87 0.96
CA ALA A 17 -9.48 36.37 0.48
C ALA A 17 -9.30 35.97 -1.00
N VAL A 18 -9.24 36.95 -1.90
CA VAL A 18 -8.83 36.74 -3.30
C VAL A 18 -7.46 36.09 -3.28
N ALA A 19 -7.41 34.77 -3.51
CA ALA A 19 -6.19 33.98 -3.38
C ALA A 19 -5.25 34.27 -4.55
N SER A 20 -4.36 35.24 -4.38
CA SER A 20 -3.23 35.49 -5.28
C SER A 20 -2.10 34.45 -5.14
N ASN A 21 -2.22 33.48 -4.24
CA ASN A 21 -1.25 32.40 -4.04
C ASN A 21 -1.84 31.06 -4.49
N PRO A 22 -1.05 30.21 -5.18
CA PRO A 22 -1.51 28.89 -5.59
C PRO A 22 -1.86 28.03 -4.37
N ASP A 23 -2.89 27.20 -4.51
CA ASP A 23 -3.27 26.23 -3.49
C ASP A 23 -2.06 25.31 -3.16
N PRO A 24 -1.69 25.15 -1.87
CA PRO A 24 -0.55 24.34 -1.48
C PRO A 24 -0.64 22.88 -1.92
N GLY A 25 -1.83 22.27 -1.87
CA GLY A 25 -2.06 20.90 -2.33
C GLY A 25 -1.76 20.77 -3.82
N SER A 26 -2.40 21.60 -4.63
CA SER A 26 -2.19 21.67 -6.09
C SER A 26 -0.71 21.90 -6.46
N THR A 27 -0.01 22.73 -5.69
CA THR A 27 1.43 22.96 -5.87
C THR A 27 2.24 21.70 -5.59
N ILE A 28 1.95 20.97 -4.50
CA ILE A 28 2.62 19.71 -4.16
C ILE A 28 2.39 18.67 -5.26
N LEU A 29 1.14 18.49 -5.71
CA LEU A 29 0.82 17.55 -6.79
C LEU A 29 1.60 17.88 -8.06
N MET A 30 1.59 19.14 -8.48
CA MET A 30 2.33 19.60 -9.65
C MET A 30 3.85 19.35 -9.48
N CYS A 31 4.42 19.60 -8.30
CA CYS A 31 5.81 19.28 -8.04
C CYS A 31 6.10 17.78 -8.21
N VAL A 32 5.27 16.90 -7.68
CA VAL A 32 5.44 15.44 -7.85
C VAL A 32 5.35 15.05 -9.32
N GLU A 33 4.39 15.59 -10.09
CA GLU A 33 4.25 15.32 -11.52
C GLU A 33 5.44 15.82 -12.36
N VAL A 34 6.00 16.98 -12.01
CA VAL A 34 7.24 17.48 -12.61
C VAL A 34 8.38 16.51 -12.30
N LEU A 35 8.51 16.05 -11.06
CA LEU A 35 9.55 15.08 -10.69
C LEU A 35 9.39 13.75 -11.44
N VAL A 36 8.17 13.26 -11.67
CA VAL A 36 7.92 12.10 -12.55
C VAL A 36 8.51 12.36 -13.95
N THR A 37 8.28 13.55 -14.49
CA THR A 37 8.75 13.93 -15.83
C THR A 37 10.28 14.03 -15.89
N VAL A 38 10.90 14.62 -14.86
CA VAL A 38 12.36 14.74 -14.76
C VAL A 38 12.99 13.34 -14.59
N SER A 39 12.43 12.47 -13.75
CA SER A 39 12.90 11.09 -13.57
C SER A 39 12.86 10.28 -14.86
N ARG A 40 11.85 10.50 -15.72
CA ARG A 40 11.73 9.83 -17.02
C ARG A 40 12.85 10.24 -17.99
N LYS A 41 13.22 11.52 -17.99
CA LYS A 41 14.23 12.11 -18.89
C LYS A 41 15.65 11.97 -18.33
N HIS A 42 16.02 10.77 -17.90
CA HIS A 42 17.30 10.48 -17.23
C HIS A 42 18.55 10.85 -18.04
N ALA A 43 18.47 10.84 -19.37
CA ALA A 43 19.56 11.28 -20.25
C ALA A 43 19.75 12.81 -20.28
N LEU A 44 18.70 13.59 -20.03
CA LEU A 44 18.74 15.07 -20.04
C LEU A 44 18.99 15.63 -18.64
N PHE A 45 18.54 14.92 -17.61
CA PHE A 45 18.68 15.32 -16.22
C PHE A 45 19.43 14.21 -15.46
N PRO A 46 20.77 14.22 -15.44
CA PRO A 46 21.52 13.27 -14.62
C PRO A 46 21.18 13.49 -13.14
N MET A 47 21.04 12.40 -12.39
CA MET A 47 20.77 12.42 -10.95
C MET A 47 21.65 11.40 -10.27
N ASP A 48 22.35 11.84 -9.24
CA ASP A 48 23.10 10.94 -8.38
C ASP A 48 22.17 10.17 -7.41
N VAL A 49 22.74 9.19 -6.72
CA VAL A 49 22.06 8.31 -5.76
C VAL A 49 21.28 9.07 -4.68
N TRP A 50 21.83 10.18 -4.17
CA TRP A 50 21.17 10.98 -3.14
C TRP A 50 19.92 11.70 -3.66
N HIS A 51 19.93 12.16 -4.92
CA HIS A 51 18.73 12.73 -5.55
C HIS A 51 17.66 11.65 -5.70
N VAL A 52 18.05 10.46 -6.18
CA VAL A 52 17.15 9.30 -6.30
C VAL A 52 16.59 8.90 -4.93
N GLY A 53 17.43 8.88 -3.90
CA GLY A 53 17.00 8.63 -2.52
C GLY A 53 15.92 9.62 -2.06
N HIS A 54 16.09 10.91 -2.34
CA HIS A 54 15.06 11.91 -2.03
C HIS A 54 13.76 11.67 -2.80
N LEU A 55 13.83 11.35 -4.10
CA LEU A 55 12.64 11.03 -4.89
C LEU A 55 11.88 9.83 -4.32
N LEU A 56 12.61 8.79 -3.93
CA LEU A 56 12.05 7.58 -3.33
C LEU A 56 11.48 7.82 -1.94
N HIS A 57 11.95 8.83 -1.21
CA HIS A 57 11.49 9.18 0.13
C HIS A 57 10.24 10.09 0.13
N ILE A 58 9.91 10.75 -0.99
CA ILE A 58 8.77 11.67 -1.08
C ILE A 58 7.44 11.02 -0.65
N PRO A 59 7.05 9.83 -1.18
CA PRO A 59 5.78 9.23 -0.80
C PRO A 59 5.70 8.90 0.69
N GLU A 60 6.78 8.37 1.28
CA GLU A 60 6.87 8.12 2.72
C GLU A 60 6.58 9.41 3.50
N VAL A 61 7.27 10.51 3.21
CA VAL A 61 7.09 11.78 3.94
C VAL A 61 5.68 12.34 3.81
N ILE A 62 5.09 12.26 2.62
CA ILE A 62 3.75 12.80 2.33
C ILE A 62 2.67 11.98 3.05
N PHE A 63 2.78 10.65 3.03
CA PHE A 63 1.73 9.75 3.51
C PHE A 63 1.99 9.16 4.90
N GLN A 64 3.13 9.48 5.56
CA GLN A 64 3.51 8.91 6.85
C GLN A 64 2.40 9.01 7.90
N ASN A 65 1.73 10.16 7.96
CA ASN A 65 0.66 10.46 8.91
C ASN A 65 -0.74 10.34 8.30
N PHE A 66 -0.89 9.73 7.13
CA PHE A 66 -2.17 9.62 6.44
C PHE A 66 -3.21 8.84 7.26
N HIS A 67 -2.79 7.83 8.01
CA HIS A 67 -3.62 7.07 8.95
C HIS A 67 -4.20 7.93 10.10
N GLN A 68 -3.61 9.10 10.38
CA GLN A 68 -4.04 10.02 11.43
C GLN A 68 -5.10 11.02 10.95
N LEU A 69 -5.45 11.00 9.65
CA LEU A 69 -6.55 11.80 9.09
C LEU A 69 -7.89 11.30 9.64
N LYS A 70 -8.20 11.67 10.89
CA LYS A 70 -9.51 11.51 11.53
C LYS A 70 -10.26 12.83 11.45
N ILE A 71 -11.45 12.77 10.89
CA ILE A 71 -12.41 13.89 10.80
C ILE A 71 -12.82 14.28 12.22
N SER A 72 -12.57 15.53 12.62
CA SER A 72 -13.23 16.13 13.77
C SER A 72 -14.72 16.22 13.48
N LYS A 73 -15.52 15.40 14.16
CA LYS A 73 -16.98 15.52 14.16
C LYS A 73 -17.38 15.94 15.57
N ASP A 74 -17.42 17.25 15.80
CA ASP A 74 -18.59 17.92 16.37
C ASP A 74 -18.34 19.41 16.60
N SER A 75 -19.19 20.23 15.98
CA SER A 75 -19.62 21.48 16.59
C SER A 75 -20.42 21.11 17.85
N GLY A 76 -19.74 21.06 18.98
CA GLY A 76 -20.34 20.73 20.26
C GLY A 76 -19.31 20.81 21.36
N LEU A 77 -19.21 21.98 21.98
CA LEU A 77 -18.49 22.27 23.22
C LEU A 77 -18.34 21.05 24.15
N SER A 78 -17.12 20.52 24.31
CA SER A 78 -16.63 20.07 25.62
C SER A 78 -15.12 19.93 25.60
N ASN A 79 -14.50 20.70 26.48
CA ASN A 79 -13.10 20.63 26.89
C ASN A 79 -12.66 19.18 27.12
N THR A 80 -11.43 18.82 26.71
CA THR A 80 -10.30 18.48 27.61
C THR A 80 -9.20 17.82 26.76
N LEU A 81 -8.43 18.64 26.03
CA LEU A 81 -7.07 18.29 25.66
C LEU A 81 -6.18 18.98 26.71
N THR A 82 -5.78 18.23 27.74
CA THR A 82 -4.69 18.65 28.62
C THR A 82 -3.37 18.54 27.86
N ILE A 83 -3.14 19.51 26.97
CA ILE A 83 -1.78 19.87 26.57
C ILE A 83 -1.26 20.74 27.70
N SER A 84 -0.25 20.21 28.40
CA SER A 84 0.61 20.91 29.36
C SER A 84 0.86 22.35 28.92
N GLU A 85 0.37 23.29 29.71
CA GLU A 85 0.74 24.70 29.62
C GLU A 85 2.24 24.85 29.90
N ASP A 86 3.01 25.29 28.90
CA ASP A 86 3.90 26.42 29.15
C ASP A 86 4.30 27.13 27.84
N LYS A 87 3.90 28.41 27.78
CA LYS A 87 4.45 29.54 26.99
C LYS A 87 4.88 29.30 25.54
N ILE A 88 4.09 29.87 24.61
CA ILE A 88 4.43 31.10 23.87
C ILE A 88 3.17 31.59 23.12
N SER A 89 2.88 32.86 23.32
CA SER A 89 1.79 33.66 22.77
C SER A 89 1.86 33.84 21.24
N ASN A 90 0.77 33.52 20.53
CA ASN A 90 0.15 34.32 19.46
C ASN A 90 -1.13 33.61 18.94
N PRO A 91 -2.29 34.29 18.81
CA PRO A 91 -3.51 33.68 18.32
C PRO A 91 -3.49 33.69 16.79
N VAL A 92 -2.89 32.66 16.17
CA VAL A 92 -3.05 32.45 14.73
C VAL A 92 -4.37 31.71 14.53
N GLU A 93 -5.27 32.40 13.83
CA GLU A 93 -6.56 31.97 13.30
C GLU A 93 -6.76 30.45 13.30
N ALA A 94 -7.74 29.98 14.07
CA ALA A 94 -8.25 28.62 13.98
C ALA A 94 -8.83 28.43 12.56
N VAL A 95 -8.00 27.95 11.63
CA VAL A 95 -8.40 27.56 10.29
C VAL A 95 -9.36 26.38 10.44
N ASN A 96 -10.64 26.62 10.16
CA ASN A 96 -11.69 25.60 10.14
C ASN A 96 -11.46 24.63 8.96
N PHE A 97 -10.60 23.63 9.15
CA PHE A 97 -10.44 22.51 8.22
C PHE A 97 -11.70 21.67 8.23
N CYS A 98 -12.48 21.69 7.14
CA CYS A 98 -13.82 21.11 7.18
C CYS A 98 -13.95 19.75 6.50
N HIS A 99 -13.13 19.40 5.49
CA HIS A 99 -13.17 18.07 4.85
C HIS A 99 -11.81 17.73 4.22
N VAL A 100 -11.46 16.44 4.16
CA VAL A 100 -10.32 15.94 3.38
C VAL A 100 -10.68 16.02 1.89
N ASP A 101 -9.76 16.51 1.07
CA ASP A 101 -9.92 16.50 -0.39
C ASP A 101 -9.60 15.11 -0.94
N HIS A 102 -10.67 14.34 -1.18
CA HIS A 102 -10.60 12.99 -1.74
C HIS A 102 -9.89 12.97 -3.09
N ARG A 103 -10.21 13.92 -3.97
CA ARG A 103 -9.69 13.92 -5.33
C ARG A 103 -8.20 14.20 -5.34
N PHE A 104 -7.77 15.21 -4.57
CA PHE A 104 -6.37 15.52 -4.38
C PHE A 104 -5.59 14.35 -3.79
N SER A 105 -6.12 13.69 -2.75
CA SER A 105 -5.45 12.56 -2.09
C SER A 105 -5.21 11.39 -3.06
N ILE A 106 -6.20 11.07 -3.89
CA ILE A 106 -6.12 10.03 -4.91
C ILE A 106 -5.11 10.41 -5.99
N ASP A 107 -5.21 11.63 -6.53
CA ASP A 107 -4.32 12.08 -7.60
C ASP A 107 -2.86 12.17 -7.11
N LEU A 108 -2.63 12.58 -5.86
CA LEU A 108 -1.31 12.58 -5.24
C LEU A 108 -0.77 11.16 -5.00
N PHE A 109 -1.62 10.22 -4.56
CA PHE A 109 -1.24 8.82 -4.41
C PHE A 109 -0.81 8.23 -5.75
N VAL A 110 -1.61 8.47 -6.79
CA VAL A 110 -1.32 8.01 -8.16
C VAL A 110 -0.01 8.62 -8.67
N ALA A 111 0.20 9.93 -8.48
CA ALA A 111 1.44 10.60 -8.87
C ALA A 111 2.66 10.04 -8.13
N CYS A 112 2.52 9.72 -6.83
CA CYS A 112 3.58 9.06 -6.05
C CYS A 112 3.90 7.66 -6.57
N CYS A 113 2.89 6.83 -6.88
CA CYS A 113 3.12 5.53 -7.50
C CYS A 113 3.82 5.65 -8.86
N GLN A 114 3.42 6.63 -9.69
CA GLN A 114 4.07 6.90 -10.97
C GLN A 114 5.53 7.37 -10.78
N LEU A 115 5.81 8.17 -9.76
CA LEU A 115 7.16 8.61 -9.43
C LEU A 115 8.04 7.42 -9.09
N LEU A 116 7.58 6.53 -8.20
CA LEU A 116 8.29 5.32 -7.83
C LEU A 116 8.52 4.41 -9.04
N CYS A 117 7.47 4.06 -9.79
CA CYS A 117 7.60 3.24 -11.01
C CYS A 117 8.61 3.83 -12.00
N THR A 118 8.51 5.13 -12.28
CA THR A 118 9.39 5.80 -13.25
C THR A 118 10.84 5.79 -12.77
N THR A 119 11.06 5.99 -11.47
CA THR A 119 12.40 6.02 -10.88
C THR A 119 13.02 4.63 -10.87
N ILE A 120 12.25 3.59 -10.52
CA ILE A 120 12.69 2.18 -10.59
C ILE A 120 13.07 1.80 -12.02
N ARG A 121 12.22 2.15 -13.01
CA ARG A 121 12.43 1.81 -14.42
C ARG A 121 13.71 2.40 -15.00
N HIS A 122 13.95 3.68 -14.73
CA HIS A 122 15.02 4.43 -15.40
C HIS A 122 16.31 4.52 -14.58
N ARG A 123 16.26 4.24 -13.28
CA ARG A 123 17.41 4.33 -12.36
C ARG A 123 17.45 3.16 -11.37
N PRO A 124 17.39 1.91 -11.83
CA PRO A 124 17.27 0.75 -10.94
C PRO A 124 18.52 0.56 -10.06
N SER A 125 19.70 0.93 -10.54
CA SER A 125 20.96 0.79 -9.79
C SER A 125 21.04 1.71 -8.58
N GLU A 126 20.55 2.94 -8.72
CA GLU A 126 20.47 3.95 -7.69
C GLU A 126 19.32 3.63 -6.72
N CYS A 127 18.20 3.11 -7.25
CA CYS A 127 17.10 2.62 -6.41
C CYS A 127 17.55 1.48 -5.48
N LYS A 128 18.41 0.57 -5.97
CA LYS A 128 18.98 -0.51 -5.14
C LYS A 128 19.81 0.04 -3.98
N GLN A 129 20.56 1.12 -4.20
CA GLN A 129 21.37 1.75 -3.14
C GLN A 129 20.49 2.47 -2.11
N CYS A 130 19.30 2.93 -2.51
CA CYS A 130 18.32 3.60 -1.67
C CYS A 130 17.11 2.71 -1.34
N ILE A 131 17.31 1.39 -1.25
CA ILE A 131 16.21 0.42 -1.15
C ILE A 131 15.32 0.62 0.07
N ALA A 132 15.90 1.08 1.19
CA ALA A 132 15.16 1.36 2.41
C ALA A 132 14.09 2.45 2.20
N HIS A 133 14.42 3.54 1.47
CA HIS A 133 13.45 4.59 1.15
C HIS A 133 12.36 4.08 0.20
N LEU A 134 12.71 3.27 -0.79
CA LEU A 134 11.72 2.68 -1.68
C LEU A 134 10.76 1.75 -0.91
N GLN A 135 11.29 0.89 -0.03
CA GLN A 135 10.49 -0.01 0.79
C GLN A 135 9.57 0.75 1.74
N ALA A 136 10.09 1.76 2.44
CA ALA A 136 9.30 2.56 3.37
C ALA A 136 8.17 3.32 2.65
N SER A 137 8.45 3.93 1.49
CA SER A 137 7.43 4.57 0.67
C SER A 137 6.35 3.61 0.18
N VAL A 138 6.73 2.44 -0.32
CA VAL A 138 5.76 1.42 -0.77
C VAL A 138 4.94 0.89 0.41
N ALA A 139 5.55 0.68 1.57
CA ALA A 139 4.85 0.24 2.77
C ALA A 139 3.83 1.28 3.26
N VAL A 140 4.18 2.56 3.27
CA VAL A 140 3.26 3.64 3.64
C VAL A 140 2.11 3.75 2.64
N LEU A 141 2.36 3.65 1.34
CA LEU A 141 1.31 3.64 0.32
C LEU A 141 0.39 2.41 0.47
N LEU A 142 0.93 1.24 0.80
CA LEU A 142 0.14 0.05 1.08
C LEU A 142 -0.69 0.19 2.35
N ASN A 143 -0.14 0.79 3.41
CA ASN A 143 -0.86 1.13 4.63
C ASN A 143 -2.04 2.07 4.35
N CYS A 144 -1.88 3.02 3.41
CA CYS A 144 -2.98 3.87 3.01
C CYS A 144 -4.15 3.02 2.49
N LEU A 145 -3.89 2.03 1.63
CA LEU A 145 -4.96 1.16 1.10
C LEU A 145 -5.73 0.40 2.18
N GLU A 146 -5.08 0.00 3.29
CA GLU A 146 -5.78 -0.56 4.47
C GLU A 146 -6.65 0.51 5.15
N THR A 147 -6.12 1.72 5.32
CA THR A 147 -6.83 2.80 6.03
C THR A 147 -8.04 3.37 5.29
N LEU A 148 -8.13 3.15 3.98
CA LEU A 148 -9.03 3.87 3.08
C LEU A 148 -10.40 3.21 2.88
N VAL A 149 -10.52 1.91 3.16
CA VAL A 149 -11.75 1.14 2.94
C VAL A 149 -12.41 0.83 4.28
N ASP A 150 -12.99 1.83 4.92
CA ASP A 150 -13.75 1.64 6.16
C ASP A 150 -15.22 1.35 5.83
N ASN A 151 -15.49 0.11 5.42
CA ASN A 151 -16.85 -0.35 5.17
C ASN A 151 -17.48 -0.87 6.47
N LYS A 152 -18.41 -0.08 7.02
CA LYS A 152 -19.61 -0.55 7.74
C LYS A 152 -19.42 -1.20 9.13
N LEU A 153 -18.92 -0.47 10.12
CA LEU A 153 -19.30 -0.73 11.52
C LEU A 153 -19.61 0.60 12.22
N ALA A 154 -20.83 0.69 12.74
CA ALA A 154 -21.49 1.85 13.35
C ALA A 154 -22.06 2.89 12.37
N GLY A 155 -23.38 3.08 12.42
CA GLY A 155 -24.16 4.03 11.62
C GLY A 155 -23.87 5.49 11.93
N ASN A 156 -22.63 5.93 11.74
CA ASN A 156 -22.20 7.31 11.88
C ASN A 156 -21.65 7.80 10.53
N LYS A 157 -22.54 8.30 9.67
CA LYS A 157 -22.24 8.90 8.35
C LYS A 157 -21.33 10.13 8.50
N GLY A 158 -20.02 9.94 8.64
CA GLY A 158 -19.08 11.06 8.69
C GLY A 158 -17.63 10.70 8.93
N GLY A 159 -17.18 9.52 8.46
CA GLY A 159 -15.78 9.13 8.45
C GLY A 159 -15.21 9.21 7.02
N PHE A 160 -13.92 9.54 6.90
CA PHE A 160 -13.17 9.50 5.65
C PHE A 160 -13.08 8.05 5.19
N SER A 161 -13.81 7.72 4.12
CA SER A 161 -13.71 6.44 3.42
C SER A 161 -13.65 6.77 1.94
N TRP A 162 -12.63 6.29 1.25
CA TRP A 162 -12.68 6.26 -0.20
C TRP A 162 -13.78 5.33 -0.64
N GLU A 163 -14.36 5.61 -1.80
CA GLU A 163 -15.20 4.63 -2.45
C GLU A 163 -14.34 3.42 -2.82
N VAL A 164 -14.93 2.22 -2.81
CA VAL A 164 -14.21 0.99 -3.11
C VAL A 164 -13.50 1.09 -4.47
N GLU A 165 -14.14 1.74 -5.46
CA GLU A 165 -13.56 1.98 -6.78
C GLU A 165 -12.30 2.86 -6.75
N GLU A 166 -12.26 3.89 -5.90
CA GLU A 166 -11.09 4.77 -5.73
C GLU A 166 -9.91 4.03 -5.09
N GLY A 167 -10.20 3.20 -4.09
CA GLY A 167 -9.23 2.29 -3.51
C GLY A 167 -8.67 1.32 -4.54
N VAL A 168 -9.54 0.70 -5.35
CA VAL A 168 -9.14 -0.23 -6.43
C VAL A 168 -8.27 0.48 -7.47
N LYS A 169 -8.59 1.74 -7.82
CA LYS A 169 -7.75 2.56 -8.71
C LYS A 169 -6.34 2.71 -8.12
N CYS A 170 -6.22 3.09 -6.86
CA CYS A 170 -4.92 3.28 -6.21
C CYS A 170 -4.14 1.98 -6.09
N ALA A 171 -4.81 0.88 -5.75
CA ALA A 171 -4.27 -0.46 -5.76
C ALA A 171 -3.70 -0.83 -7.15
N CYS A 172 -4.42 -0.54 -8.24
CA CYS A 172 -3.92 -0.77 -9.60
C CYS A 172 -2.63 0.01 -9.91
N PHE A 173 -2.42 1.18 -9.33
CA PHE A 173 -1.17 1.93 -9.49
C PHE A 173 -0.05 1.39 -8.60
N LEU A 174 -0.34 0.99 -7.36
CA LEU A 174 0.65 0.35 -6.49
C LEU A 174 1.14 -0.98 -7.09
N ARG A 175 0.23 -1.77 -7.67
CA ARG A 175 0.51 -3.00 -8.39
C ARG A 175 1.61 -2.83 -9.45
N ARG A 176 1.61 -1.72 -10.18
CA ARG A 176 2.63 -1.42 -11.20
C ARG A 176 4.02 -1.26 -10.62
N ILE A 177 4.15 -0.86 -9.35
CA ILE A 177 5.44 -0.79 -8.66
C ILE A 177 6.00 -2.20 -8.49
N TYR A 178 5.17 -3.13 -8.03
CA TYR A 178 5.55 -4.54 -7.87
C TYR A 178 5.94 -5.19 -9.20
N GLU A 179 5.16 -4.94 -10.26
CA GLU A 179 5.47 -5.40 -11.61
C GLU A 179 6.80 -4.83 -12.11
N GLU A 180 7.08 -3.56 -11.86
CA GLU A 180 8.35 -2.91 -12.26
C GLU A 180 9.54 -3.47 -11.46
N ILE A 181 9.38 -3.73 -10.16
CA ILE A 181 10.41 -4.38 -9.34
C ILE A 181 10.73 -5.77 -9.91
N LYS A 182 9.73 -6.55 -10.32
CA LYS A 182 9.94 -7.83 -11.03
C LYS A 182 10.71 -7.65 -12.33
N GLN A 183 10.37 -6.64 -13.14
CA GLN A 183 11.09 -6.38 -14.40
C GLN A 183 12.58 -6.11 -14.16
N GLN A 184 12.92 -5.52 -13.01
CA GLN A 184 14.27 -5.23 -12.57
C GLN A 184 14.84 -6.31 -11.63
N LYS A 185 14.35 -7.56 -11.68
CA LYS A 185 14.70 -8.63 -10.72
C LYS A 185 16.20 -8.89 -10.60
N ASP A 186 16.97 -8.74 -11.66
CA ASP A 186 18.42 -9.01 -11.63
C ASP A 186 19.16 -7.98 -10.75
N ILE A 187 18.55 -6.80 -10.58
CA ILE A 187 19.09 -5.72 -9.76
C ILE A 187 18.57 -5.85 -8.32
N PHE A 188 17.26 -6.00 -8.13
CA PHE A 188 16.65 -6.06 -6.80
C PHE A 188 16.84 -7.41 -6.10
N GLY A 189 16.87 -8.52 -6.84
CA GLY A 189 17.10 -9.87 -6.34
C GLY A 189 16.30 -10.17 -5.07
N ARG A 190 17.01 -10.54 -4.00
CA ARG A 190 16.47 -10.85 -2.67
C ARG A 190 15.56 -9.77 -2.08
N GLN A 191 15.69 -8.51 -2.51
CA GLN A 191 14.87 -7.40 -1.99
C GLN A 191 13.37 -7.54 -2.36
N CYS A 192 13.03 -8.33 -3.40
CA CYS A 192 11.64 -8.65 -3.74
C CYS A 192 10.88 -9.28 -2.56
N SER A 193 11.55 -10.13 -1.79
CA SER A 193 10.99 -10.79 -0.61
C SER A 193 10.54 -9.81 0.48
N LEU A 194 11.19 -8.65 0.58
CA LEU A 194 10.85 -7.64 1.59
C LEU A 194 9.58 -6.86 1.19
N PHE A 195 9.38 -6.59 -0.10
CA PHE A 195 8.11 -6.04 -0.58
C PHE A 195 6.96 -7.04 -0.37
N LEU A 196 7.22 -8.32 -0.65
CA LEU A 196 6.24 -9.38 -0.40
C LEU A 196 5.95 -9.55 1.11
N CYS A 197 6.96 -9.43 1.97
CA CYS A 197 6.80 -9.43 3.42
C CYS A 197 5.89 -8.30 3.90
N ASN A 198 6.11 -7.07 3.42
CA ASN A 198 5.25 -5.92 3.75
C ASN A 198 3.80 -6.14 3.30
N TYR A 199 3.62 -6.74 2.12
CA TYR A 199 2.31 -7.13 1.63
C TYR A 199 1.61 -8.11 2.58
N ILE A 200 2.25 -9.24 2.88
CA ILE A 200 1.69 -10.29 3.74
C ILE A 200 1.39 -9.73 5.13
N TRP A 201 2.27 -8.90 5.69
CA TRP A 201 2.09 -8.27 6.99
C TRP A 201 0.81 -7.44 7.04
N ILE A 202 0.62 -6.53 6.09
CA ILE A 202 -0.55 -5.64 6.06
C ILE A 202 -1.81 -6.43 5.69
N TYR A 203 -1.72 -7.35 4.72
CA TYR A 203 -2.82 -8.26 4.34
C TYR A 203 -3.35 -9.06 5.54
N SER A 204 -2.45 -9.54 6.41
CA SER A 204 -2.79 -10.32 7.60
C SER A 204 -3.39 -9.50 8.76
N GLY A 205 -3.62 -8.20 8.56
CA GLY A 205 -4.20 -7.33 9.58
C GLY A 205 -3.20 -6.85 10.62
N HIS A 206 -1.91 -6.75 10.25
CA HIS A 206 -0.91 -6.09 11.09
C HIS A 206 -0.60 -4.65 10.63
N GLY A 207 -1.42 -4.08 9.75
CA GLY A 207 -1.33 -2.67 9.36
C GLY A 207 -1.89 -1.71 10.43
N PRO A 208 -1.86 -0.38 10.18
CA PRO A 208 -2.32 0.64 11.12
C PRO A 208 -3.74 0.45 11.65
N LYS A 209 -4.67 -0.07 10.83
CA LYS A 209 -6.05 -0.32 11.26
C LYS A 209 -6.27 -1.71 11.85
N ARG A 210 -5.30 -2.60 11.70
CA ARG A 210 -5.40 -4.02 12.09
C ARG A 210 -6.60 -4.75 11.48
N SER A 211 -7.07 -4.28 10.33
CA SER A 211 -8.25 -4.81 9.65
C SER A 211 -7.88 -5.67 8.45
N GLY A 212 -6.66 -5.51 7.93
CA GLY A 212 -6.23 -6.19 6.71
C GLY A 212 -6.72 -5.49 5.45
N ILE A 213 -6.24 -5.97 4.31
CA ILE A 213 -6.60 -5.46 2.99
C ILE A 213 -7.93 -6.08 2.57
N THR A 214 -8.88 -5.27 2.09
CA THR A 214 -10.18 -5.81 1.62
C THR A 214 -10.01 -6.60 0.33
N ARG A 215 -10.95 -7.51 0.07
CA ARG A 215 -10.90 -8.42 -1.09
C ARG A 215 -10.77 -7.68 -2.42
N GLU A 216 -11.48 -6.57 -2.61
CA GLU A 216 -11.46 -5.81 -3.86
C GLU A 216 -10.08 -5.17 -4.12
N ILE A 217 -9.43 -4.71 -3.05
CA ILE A 217 -8.08 -4.15 -3.11
C ILE A 217 -7.05 -5.25 -3.33
N ASP A 218 -7.17 -6.39 -2.63
CA ASP A 218 -6.33 -7.57 -2.85
C ASP A 218 -6.42 -8.05 -4.30
N GLU A 219 -7.63 -8.19 -4.86
CA GLU A 219 -7.85 -8.59 -6.24
C GLU A 219 -7.14 -7.64 -7.23
N ALA A 220 -7.16 -6.34 -6.96
CA ALA A 220 -6.45 -5.35 -7.75
C ALA A 220 -4.92 -5.44 -7.61
N LEU A 221 -4.40 -5.77 -6.42
CA LEU A 221 -2.96 -5.93 -6.16
C LEU A 221 -2.39 -7.25 -6.63
N ARG A 222 -3.23 -8.29 -6.71
CA ARG A 222 -2.83 -9.69 -6.92
C ARG A 222 -1.88 -9.92 -8.09
N PRO A 223 -2.06 -9.33 -9.29
CA PRO A 223 -1.09 -9.49 -10.38
C PRO A 223 0.33 -9.00 -10.02
N GLY A 224 0.44 -7.93 -9.23
CA GLY A 224 1.71 -7.42 -8.74
C GLY A 224 2.30 -8.28 -7.63
N VAL A 225 1.46 -8.85 -6.76
CA VAL A 225 1.90 -9.79 -5.73
C VAL A 225 2.47 -11.06 -6.36
N PHE A 226 1.79 -11.63 -7.37
CA PHE A 226 2.32 -12.74 -8.14
C PHE A 226 3.61 -12.36 -8.87
N ALA A 227 3.71 -11.13 -9.37
CA ALA A 227 4.96 -10.65 -9.95
C ALA A 227 6.13 -10.68 -8.94
N LEU A 228 5.90 -10.29 -7.69
CA LEU A 228 6.93 -10.39 -6.64
C LEU A 228 7.27 -11.84 -6.28
N ILE A 229 6.27 -12.72 -6.20
CA ILE A 229 6.48 -14.15 -5.92
C ILE A 229 7.36 -14.78 -7.00
N ASP A 230 7.06 -14.53 -8.27
CA ASP A 230 7.86 -15.00 -9.41
C ASP A 230 9.29 -14.46 -9.41
N ALA A 231 9.52 -13.30 -8.77
CA ALA A 231 10.84 -12.69 -8.66
C ALA A 231 11.64 -13.21 -7.45
N CYS A 232 11.00 -13.86 -6.48
CA CYS A 232 11.67 -14.41 -5.30
C CYS A 232 12.35 -15.74 -5.61
N SER A 233 13.51 -15.97 -4.98
CA SER A 233 14.12 -17.30 -4.99
C SER A 233 13.37 -18.27 -4.08
N VAL A 234 13.62 -19.58 -4.23
CA VAL A 234 13.06 -20.60 -3.33
C VAL A 234 13.49 -20.35 -1.88
N ASP A 235 14.74 -19.96 -1.66
CA ASP A 235 15.27 -19.63 -0.33
C ASP A 235 14.54 -18.43 0.29
N ASP A 236 14.21 -17.42 -0.52
CA ASP A 236 13.48 -16.24 -0.06
C ASP A 236 12.05 -16.59 0.34
N LEU A 237 11.37 -17.43 -0.44
CA LEU A 237 10.02 -17.90 -0.12
C LEU A 237 10.02 -18.80 1.13
N GLN A 238 11.04 -19.66 1.29
CA GLN A 238 11.21 -20.48 2.49
C GLN A 238 11.51 -19.63 3.73
N TYR A 239 12.30 -18.56 3.58
CA TYR A 239 12.52 -17.59 4.63
C TYR A 239 11.20 -16.93 5.06
N LEU A 240 10.41 -16.43 4.10
CA LEU A 240 9.09 -15.84 4.40
C LEU A 240 8.17 -16.85 5.10
N HIS A 241 8.12 -18.08 4.61
CA HIS A 241 7.37 -19.16 5.25
C HIS A 241 7.80 -19.41 6.70
N THR A 242 9.10 -19.32 7.00
CA THR A 242 9.61 -19.48 8.36
C THR A 242 9.27 -18.29 9.24
N VAL A 243 9.39 -17.07 8.72
CA VAL A 243 9.07 -15.83 9.45
C VAL A 243 7.59 -15.78 9.83
N PHE A 244 6.70 -16.17 8.93
CA PHE A 244 5.26 -16.15 9.18
C PHE A 244 4.72 -17.45 9.80
N GLY A 245 5.42 -18.58 9.64
CA GLY A 245 5.00 -19.89 10.14
C GLY A 245 5.59 -20.31 11.49
N GLY A 246 6.71 -19.70 11.92
CA GLY A 246 7.43 -20.08 13.15
C GLY A 246 6.96 -19.39 14.44
N GLY A 247 6.06 -18.41 14.36
CA GLY A 247 5.55 -17.66 15.50
C GLY A 247 4.24 -18.22 16.04
N GLY A 248 4.34 -19.10 17.04
CA GLY A 248 3.17 -19.64 17.74
C GLY A 248 2.52 -18.61 18.66
N ASP A 249 1.29 -18.21 18.32
CA ASP A 249 0.23 -17.88 19.28
C ASP A 249 -1.09 -18.50 18.75
N PRO A 250 -1.81 -19.32 19.53
CA PRO A 250 -2.92 -20.15 19.04
C PRO A 250 -4.24 -19.40 18.79
N HIS A 251 -4.26 -18.06 18.80
CA HIS A 251 -5.50 -17.26 18.76
C HIS A 251 -5.67 -16.33 17.55
N THR A 252 -4.82 -16.38 16.52
CA THR A 252 -5.03 -15.54 15.33
C THR A 252 -4.67 -16.28 14.04
N SER A 253 -5.60 -16.24 13.07
CA SER A 253 -5.59 -16.45 11.59
C SER A 253 -4.33 -16.83 10.79
N ASN A 254 -3.23 -17.30 11.38
CA ASN A 254 -2.00 -17.68 10.68
C ASN A 254 -2.17 -18.96 9.85
N VAL A 255 -3.14 -19.81 10.18
CA VAL A 255 -3.44 -21.03 9.40
C VAL A 255 -4.02 -20.69 8.02
N VAL A 256 -4.81 -19.62 7.89
CA VAL A 256 -5.38 -19.22 6.60
C VAL A 256 -4.32 -18.58 5.71
N VAL A 257 -3.42 -17.78 6.28
CA VAL A 257 -2.27 -17.21 5.55
C VAL A 257 -1.31 -18.32 5.13
N PHE A 258 -1.04 -19.28 6.00
CA PHE A 258 -0.28 -20.49 5.67
C PHE A 258 -0.96 -21.27 4.55
N LEU A 259 -2.26 -21.54 4.65
CA LEU A 259 -3.01 -22.26 3.62
C LEU A 259 -3.05 -21.49 2.31
N LEU A 260 -3.17 -20.16 2.33
CA LEU A 260 -3.24 -19.31 1.13
C LEU A 260 -1.86 -19.21 0.46
N VAL A 261 -0.79 -18.99 1.22
CA VAL A 261 0.59 -19.00 0.72
C VAL A 261 0.95 -20.39 0.21
N THR A 262 0.55 -21.46 0.91
CA THR A 262 0.75 -22.84 0.48
C THR A 262 -0.09 -23.18 -0.75
N LEU A 263 -1.32 -22.67 -0.86
CA LEU A 263 -2.15 -22.78 -2.06
C LEU A 263 -1.46 -22.08 -3.23
N ILE A 264 -1.05 -20.83 -3.04
CA ILE A 264 -0.38 -20.05 -4.09
C ILE A 264 0.89 -20.76 -4.54
N LEU A 265 1.72 -21.27 -3.62
CA LEU A 265 2.94 -22.00 -3.95
C LEU A 265 2.70 -23.39 -4.57
N LEU A 266 1.63 -24.10 -4.20
CA LEU A 266 1.28 -25.41 -4.77
C LEU A 266 0.63 -25.31 -6.16
N PHE A 267 -0.08 -24.22 -6.46
CA PHE A 267 -0.79 -24.05 -7.73
C PHE A 267 0.06 -23.39 -8.84
N ILE A 268 1.15 -22.69 -8.51
CA ILE A 268 2.04 -22.06 -9.51
C ILE A 268 2.64 -23.06 -10.52
N PRO A 269 3.13 -24.26 -10.13
CA PRO A 269 3.64 -25.24 -11.10
C PRO A 269 2.55 -25.83 -12.01
N TRP A 270 1.31 -25.95 -11.51
CA TRP A 270 0.21 -26.57 -12.25
C TRP A 270 -0.38 -25.62 -13.30
N PHE A 271 -0.43 -24.31 -13.02
CA PHE A 271 -0.97 -23.31 -13.96
C PHE A 271 -0.06 -23.07 -15.17
N PHE A 272 1.25 -23.34 -15.05
CA PHE A 272 2.23 -23.17 -16.13
C PHE A 272 2.52 -24.44 -16.93
N SER A 273 1.91 -25.58 -16.60
CA SER A 273 2.18 -26.87 -17.26
C SER A 273 1.12 -27.32 -18.26
N SER A 274 0.03 -26.57 -18.47
CA SER A 274 -1.02 -26.94 -19.43
C SER A 274 -0.93 -26.07 -20.69
N GLU A 275 -0.26 -26.60 -21.71
CA GLU A 275 -0.52 -26.18 -23.10
C GLU A 275 -1.97 -26.50 -23.49
N PRO A 276 -2.63 -25.66 -24.29
CA PRO A 276 -4.06 -25.82 -24.58
C PRO A 276 -4.25 -26.79 -25.76
N GLU A 277 -4.42 -28.07 -25.48
CA GLU A 277 -4.92 -29.03 -26.46
C GLU A 277 -6.16 -29.72 -25.88
N ALA A 278 -7.31 -29.39 -26.48
CA ALA A 278 -8.61 -30.04 -26.41
C ALA A 278 -9.35 -30.08 -25.05
N GLU A 279 -10.69 -29.97 -25.15
CA GLU A 279 -11.65 -30.14 -24.06
C GLU A 279 -11.53 -31.54 -23.43
N GLU A 280 -10.68 -31.69 -22.42
CA GLU A 280 -10.70 -32.86 -21.54
C GLU A 280 -11.42 -32.50 -20.24
N VAL A 281 -12.38 -33.38 -19.89
CA VAL A 281 -12.98 -33.48 -18.57
C VAL A 281 -11.85 -33.40 -17.54
N MET A 282 -12.04 -32.55 -16.52
CA MET A 282 -11.08 -32.25 -15.47
C MET A 282 -10.68 -33.52 -14.69
N ASP A 283 -9.76 -34.31 -15.25
CA ASP A 283 -9.19 -35.50 -14.62
C ASP A 283 -8.22 -35.03 -13.54
N LEU A 284 -8.80 -34.75 -12.36
CA LEU A 284 -8.05 -34.41 -11.17
C LEU A 284 -7.16 -35.61 -10.83
N SER A 285 -5.86 -35.46 -11.02
CA SER A 285 -4.85 -36.47 -10.67
C SER A 285 -5.16 -37.09 -9.30
N PRO A 286 -4.99 -38.42 -9.13
CA PRO A 286 -5.31 -39.14 -7.90
C PRO A 286 -4.51 -38.64 -6.68
N PHE A 287 -3.50 -37.77 -6.88
CA PHE A 287 -2.75 -37.10 -5.83
C PHE A 287 -3.31 -35.71 -5.47
N VAL A 288 -3.97 -35.03 -6.40
CA VAL A 288 -4.53 -33.68 -6.20
C VAL A 288 -5.89 -33.76 -5.49
N ALA A 289 -6.71 -34.76 -5.81
CA ALA A 289 -7.98 -35.00 -5.14
C ALA A 289 -7.86 -35.14 -3.61
N PRO A 290 -6.97 -35.98 -3.04
CA PRO A 290 -6.84 -36.09 -1.59
C PRO A 290 -6.29 -34.81 -0.94
N ILE A 291 -5.39 -34.08 -1.60
CA ILE A 291 -4.88 -32.80 -1.08
C ILE A 291 -6.01 -31.75 -1.04
N LEU A 292 -6.80 -31.65 -2.11
CA LEU A 292 -7.95 -30.74 -2.17
C LEU A 292 -9.01 -31.11 -1.12
N ILE A 293 -9.27 -32.40 -0.92
CA ILE A 293 -10.18 -32.91 0.12
C ILE A 293 -9.65 -32.56 1.51
N VAL A 294 -8.36 -32.71 1.78
CA VAL A 294 -7.76 -32.33 3.07
C VAL A 294 -7.88 -30.82 3.31
N VAL A 295 -7.63 -30.00 2.29
CA VAL A 295 -7.80 -28.54 2.39
C VAL A 295 -9.26 -28.15 2.61
N ILE A 296 -10.20 -28.76 1.89
CA ILE A 296 -11.65 -28.51 2.07
C ILE A 296 -12.11 -28.96 3.46
N LEU A 297 -11.67 -30.13 3.93
CA LEU A 297 -11.99 -30.61 5.26
C LEU A 297 -11.42 -29.69 6.34
N LEU A 298 -10.19 -29.20 6.20
CA LEU A 298 -9.60 -28.23 7.12
C LEU A 298 -10.39 -26.91 7.14
N LEU A 299 -10.83 -26.42 5.97
CA LEU A 299 -11.66 -25.21 5.87
C LEU A 299 -13.04 -25.40 6.51
N ILE A 300 -13.68 -26.56 6.30
CA ILE A 300 -14.99 -26.89 6.92
C ILE A 300 -14.86 -27.02 8.44
N THR A 301 -13.79 -27.65 8.92
CA THR A 301 -13.57 -27.82 10.37
C THR A 301 -13.30 -26.48 11.05
N PHE A 302 -12.65 -25.55 10.35
CA PHE A 302 -12.38 -24.20 10.85
C PHE A 302 -13.62 -23.30 10.82
N LEU A 303 -14.45 -23.38 9.77
CA LEU A 303 -15.70 -22.62 9.65
C LEU A 303 -16.83 -23.16 10.54
N GLY A 304 -16.80 -24.46 10.88
CA GLY A 304 -17.81 -25.12 11.72
C GLY A 304 -17.60 -24.99 13.23
N SER A 305 -16.52 -24.31 13.67
CA SER A 305 -16.19 -24.11 15.09
C SER A 305 -16.49 -22.68 15.61
N SER A 306 -17.31 -21.90 14.88
CA SER A 306 -17.82 -20.60 15.36
C SER A 306 -19.25 -20.68 15.86
#